data_AF-A0A0H5ABW1-F1
#
_entry.id   AF-A0A0H5ABW1-F1
#
_cell.length_a   1.000
_cell.length_b   1.000
_cell.length_c   1.000
_cell.angle_alpha   90.00
_cell.angle_beta   90.00
_cell.angle_gamma   90.00
#
_symmetry.space_group_name_H-M   'P 1'
#
loop_
_entity.id
_entity.type
_entity.pdbx_description
1 polymer ?
#
loop_
_entity_poly.entity_id
_entity_poly.type
_entity_poly.pdbx_seq_one_letter_code
_entity_poly.pdbx_strand_id
1 'polypeptide(L)'
;MQKETEIKLRVSRETLAALREHPLLKKRNKSGWERRELMNQYFDTPERDLAQAKVALRLRKDGDEIIQTLKTRGQSVAGLSERNEYNWDLPKAKLDVKKLDGECWPEQLAELDKKTLKPIFTTDFVRERAEIAWGRGKAKVVIEAALDLGHVVVGKQKEEICELELELREGDPAALLELAAELAATLALMPCDISKAERGYRLYDASSYSLSLPAPQIHAEMPLDDAFAAIMWHLLGSSQRLAEQYRFNGHWRLLQDWVDTLGELRALIGSLGQAAPRQSTSELRSALDALLEDWRPLVQAGDDDEDIRKAAPEQFAEELEDVRWGLFSLSTSRWLLARTWTADRNVRGNRQGAAQITNWLPRLLADDAVALQLPRYQQQPEDLAEQLPRIERIQAWLHHARNVVDVPELDRLYGELNKLAQLANQPITDESLDARMHQAIAVYQNRAWKTLLRL
;
A
#
# COMPACT_ATOMS: atom_id res chain seq x y z
N MET A 1 17.08 5.71 22.31
CA MET A 1 16.21 5.12 21.28
C MET A 1 14.88 5.85 21.34
N GLN A 2 14.49 6.51 20.26
CA GLN A 2 13.13 7.05 20.10
C GLN A 2 12.42 6.23 19.03
N LYS A 3 11.16 5.90 19.28
CA LYS A 3 10.26 5.34 18.28
C LYS A 3 9.60 6.51 17.57
N GLU A 4 9.91 6.67 16.30
CA GLU A 4 9.29 7.67 15.41
C GLU A 4 8.07 7.01 14.77
N THR A 5 6.88 7.61 14.90
CA THR A 5 5.66 7.18 14.18
C THR A 5 5.19 8.29 13.27
N GLU A 6 5.11 8.03 11.96
CA GLU A 6 4.82 9.05 10.95
C GLU A 6 3.96 8.52 9.81
N ILE A 7 3.31 9.43 9.08
CA ILE A 7 2.76 9.16 7.75
C ILE A 7 3.38 10.10 6.72
N LYS A 8 3.73 9.56 5.55
CA LYS A 8 4.23 10.33 4.41
C LYS A 8 3.22 10.38 3.29
N LEU A 9 3.01 11.59 2.77
CA LEU A 9 2.03 11.88 1.74
C LEU A 9 2.74 12.66 0.63
N ARG A 10 2.85 12.09 -0.57
CA ARG A 10 3.31 12.82 -1.76
C ARG A 10 2.21 13.80 -2.18
N VAL A 11 2.62 14.98 -2.61
CA VAL A 11 1.71 16.07 -3.02
C VAL A 11 2.29 16.82 -4.21
N SER A 12 1.43 17.50 -4.97
CA SER A 12 1.86 18.52 -5.93
C SER A 12 2.35 19.79 -5.21
N ARG A 13 3.04 20.68 -5.94
CA ARG A 13 3.51 21.96 -5.37
C ARG A 13 2.34 22.86 -4.99
N GLU A 14 1.26 22.81 -5.77
CA GLU A 14 0.00 23.50 -5.57
C GLU A 14 -0.66 23.01 -4.28
N THR A 15 -0.74 21.69 -4.09
CA THR A 15 -1.26 21.10 -2.85
C THR A 15 -0.38 21.42 -1.65
N LEU A 16 0.94 21.45 -1.80
CA LEU A 16 1.86 21.86 -0.73
C LEU A 16 1.61 23.32 -0.28
N ALA A 17 1.37 24.22 -1.23
CA ALA A 17 0.98 25.59 -0.92
C ALA A 17 -0.42 25.66 -0.26
N ALA A 18 -1.38 24.88 -0.74
CA ALA A 18 -2.74 24.83 -0.18
C ALA A 18 -2.75 24.27 1.26
N LEU A 19 -1.89 23.30 1.57
CA LEU A 19 -1.74 22.74 2.92
C LEU A 19 -1.37 23.83 3.94
N ARG A 20 -0.44 24.72 3.59
CA ARG A 20 -0.03 25.84 4.46
C ARG A 20 -1.24 26.69 4.90
N GLU A 21 -2.17 26.88 3.97
CA GLU A 21 -3.35 27.72 4.14
C GLU A 21 -4.61 26.96 4.60
N HIS A 22 -4.53 25.63 4.71
CA HIS A 22 -5.68 24.78 4.95
C HIS A 22 -6.34 25.11 6.31
N PRO A 23 -7.68 25.30 6.36
CA PRO A 23 -8.37 25.76 7.58
C PRO A 23 -8.11 24.88 8.81
N LEU A 24 -8.00 23.57 8.61
CA LEU A 24 -7.74 22.61 9.68
C LEU A 24 -6.35 22.82 10.31
N LEU A 25 -5.32 23.01 9.48
CA LEU A 25 -3.96 23.23 9.95
C LEU A 25 -3.83 24.61 10.58
N LYS A 26 -4.37 25.67 9.95
CA LYS A 26 -4.40 27.02 10.53
C LYS A 26 -5.05 27.08 11.90
N LYS A 27 -6.16 26.36 12.09
CA LYS A 27 -6.87 26.34 13.39
C LYS A 27 -6.01 25.71 14.49
N ARG A 28 -5.28 24.64 14.16
CA ARG A 28 -4.49 23.80 15.07
C ARG A 28 -3.02 24.22 15.20
N ASN A 29 -2.50 25.03 14.28
CA ASN A 29 -1.15 25.61 14.29
C ASN A 29 -1.14 26.94 15.08
N LYS A 30 -0.44 26.99 16.21
CA LYS A 30 -0.32 28.22 17.04
C LYS A 30 1.01 28.94 16.89
N SER A 31 2.06 28.22 16.53
CA SER A 31 3.44 28.74 16.44
C SER A 31 3.79 29.27 15.05
N GLY A 32 2.96 29.00 14.04
CA GLY A 32 3.26 29.32 12.64
C GLY A 32 4.15 28.25 12.00
N TRP A 33 4.51 28.48 10.73
CA TRP A 33 5.41 27.61 9.98
C TRP A 33 6.85 28.10 10.13
N GLU A 34 7.75 27.20 10.51
CA GLU A 34 9.18 27.44 10.60
C GLU A 34 9.89 26.85 9.38
N ARG A 35 10.66 27.68 8.67
CA ARG A 35 11.42 27.26 7.49
C ARG A 35 12.85 26.87 7.85
N ARG A 36 13.29 25.71 7.38
CA ARG A 36 14.63 25.13 7.56
C ARG A 36 15.17 24.62 6.23
N GLU A 37 16.47 24.81 5.98
CA GLU A 37 17.16 24.24 4.82
C GLU A 37 17.96 23.04 5.29
N LEU A 38 17.64 21.86 4.74
CA LEU A 38 18.19 20.59 5.17
C LEU A 38 19.01 19.97 4.04
N MET A 39 20.30 19.76 4.31
CA MET A 39 21.20 19.03 3.42
C MET A 39 21.55 17.72 4.07
N ASN A 40 21.32 16.61 3.38
CA ASN A 40 21.58 15.28 3.93
C ASN A 40 22.50 14.51 3.00
N GLN A 41 23.55 13.91 3.54
CA GLN A 41 24.42 12.98 2.84
C GLN A 41 24.24 11.58 3.42
N TYR A 42 23.86 10.64 2.56
CA TYR A 42 23.67 9.23 2.92
C TYR A 42 24.92 8.43 2.64
N PHE A 43 25.17 7.43 3.48
CA PHE A 43 26.35 6.58 3.44
C PHE A 43 25.95 5.11 3.38
N ASP A 44 26.71 4.33 2.61
CA ASP A 44 26.60 2.88 2.56
C ASP A 44 27.92 2.27 2.07
N THR A 45 28.03 0.95 2.05
CA THR A 45 29.12 0.24 1.37
C THR A 45 28.87 0.18 -0.14
N PRO A 46 29.91 -0.09 -0.97
CA PRO A 46 29.71 -0.34 -2.40
C PRO A 46 28.70 -1.46 -2.69
N GLU A 47 28.63 -2.46 -1.82
CA GLU A 47 27.73 -3.60 -1.87
C GLU A 47 26.32 -3.30 -1.30
N ARG A 48 26.14 -2.13 -0.68
CA ARG A 48 24.89 -1.64 -0.06
C ARG A 48 24.40 -2.50 1.10
N ASP A 49 25.33 -2.90 1.96
CA ASP A 49 25.04 -3.75 3.10
C ASP A 49 24.01 -3.10 4.04
N LEU A 50 24.04 -1.77 4.22
CA LEU A 50 23.06 -1.07 5.05
C LEU A 50 21.65 -1.14 4.43
N ALA A 51 21.53 -0.86 3.13
CA ALA A 51 20.26 -0.95 2.42
C ALA A 51 19.63 -2.36 2.52
N GLN A 52 20.44 -3.41 2.30
CA GLN A 52 20.00 -4.81 2.41
C GLN A 52 19.52 -5.15 3.82
N ALA A 53 20.18 -4.60 4.84
CA ALA A 53 19.76 -4.72 6.24
C ALA A 53 18.56 -3.81 6.61
N LYS A 54 18.03 -3.00 5.68
CA LYS A 54 17.00 -1.96 5.91
C LYS A 54 17.45 -0.91 6.94
N VAL A 55 18.68 -0.46 6.81
CA VAL A 55 19.31 0.58 7.63
C VAL A 55 19.64 1.79 6.76
N ALA A 56 19.39 2.98 7.27
CA ALA A 56 19.80 4.22 6.63
C ALA A 56 20.69 5.02 7.58
N LEU A 57 21.91 5.33 7.12
CA LEU A 57 22.88 6.18 7.81
C LEU A 57 23.05 7.49 7.04
N ARG A 58 22.91 8.62 7.73
CA ARG A 58 23.14 9.94 7.12
C ARG A 58 23.85 10.91 8.06
N LEU A 59 24.49 11.90 7.45
CA LEU A 59 24.77 13.19 8.07
C LEU A 59 23.77 14.21 7.54
N ARG A 60 23.16 14.97 8.45
CA ARG A 60 22.29 16.10 8.14
C ARG A 60 22.97 17.38 8.60
N LYS A 61 22.94 18.40 7.76
CA LYS A 61 23.18 19.80 8.13
C LYS A 61 21.82 20.50 8.24
N ASP A 62 21.54 21.06 9.42
CA ASP A 62 20.36 21.89 9.70
C ASP A 62 20.86 23.25 10.23
N GLY A 63 20.93 24.25 9.35
CA GLY A 63 21.65 25.48 9.66
C GLY A 63 23.13 25.21 9.98
N ASP A 64 23.55 25.55 11.21
CA ASP A 64 24.91 25.30 11.70
C ASP A 64 25.06 23.96 12.44
N GLU A 65 23.95 23.27 12.70
CA GLU A 65 23.94 21.97 13.38
C GLU A 65 24.27 20.84 12.42
N ILE A 66 25.03 19.87 12.91
CA ILE A 66 25.43 18.69 12.15
C ILE A 66 25.00 17.46 12.94
N ILE A 67 24.10 16.68 12.38
CA ILE A 67 23.46 15.55 13.07
C ILE A 67 23.78 14.28 12.29
N GLN A 68 24.35 13.29 12.97
CA GLN A 68 24.40 11.92 12.47
C GLN A 68 23.13 11.20 12.86
N THR A 69 22.46 10.59 11.88
CA THR A 69 21.24 9.80 12.11
C THR A 69 21.44 8.39 11.61
N LEU A 70 21.13 7.40 12.45
CA LEU A 70 20.94 6.01 12.06
C LEU A 70 19.46 5.65 12.25
N LYS A 71 18.80 5.22 11.16
CA LYS A 71 17.46 4.66 11.19
C LYS A 71 17.56 3.17 10.88
N THR A 72 17.00 2.32 11.73
CA THR A 72 17.00 0.86 11.53
C THR A 72 15.59 0.36 11.20
N ARG A 73 15.50 -0.95 10.88
CA ARG A 73 14.27 -1.59 10.43
C ARG A 73 13.10 -1.25 11.36
N GLY A 74 12.08 -0.66 10.76
CA GLY A 74 10.77 -0.42 11.35
C GLY A 74 9.67 -1.27 10.71
N GLN A 75 8.45 -1.08 11.17
CA GLN A 75 7.25 -1.49 10.43
C GLN A 75 6.81 -0.30 9.56
N SER A 76 6.52 -0.57 8.28
CA SER A 76 5.83 0.39 7.41
C SER A 76 4.64 -0.35 6.84
N VAL A 77 3.44 0.17 7.10
CA VAL A 77 2.20 -0.42 6.59
C VAL A 77 1.31 0.69 6.09
N ALA A 78 1.05 0.67 4.78
CA ALA A 78 0.14 1.60 4.09
C ALA A 78 0.42 3.09 4.38
N GLY A 79 1.71 3.47 4.39
CA GLY A 79 2.15 4.84 4.62
C GLY A 79 2.43 5.19 6.08
N LEU A 80 1.97 4.39 7.06
CA LEU A 80 2.31 4.55 8.47
C LEU A 80 3.65 3.85 8.76
N SER A 81 4.67 4.61 9.12
CA SER A 81 6.01 4.10 9.45
C SER A 81 6.28 4.24 10.95
N GLU A 82 6.66 3.14 11.60
CA GLU A 82 7.25 3.14 12.95
C GLU A 82 8.66 2.57 12.88
N ARG A 83 9.68 3.32 13.30
CA ARG A 83 11.08 2.87 13.26
C ARG A 83 11.90 3.37 14.44
N ASN A 84 13.01 2.68 14.70
CA ASN A 84 14.00 3.12 15.66
C ASN A 84 14.91 4.16 15.02
N GLU A 85 15.09 5.28 15.71
CA GLU A 85 16.00 6.34 15.30
C GLU A 85 17.01 6.68 16.42
N TYR A 86 18.25 6.88 16.00
CA TYR A 86 19.36 7.31 16.83
C TYR A 86 20.00 8.55 16.22
N ASN A 87 20.02 9.64 16.98
CA ASN A 87 20.55 10.94 16.56
C ASN A 87 21.72 11.35 17.46
N TRP A 88 22.76 11.88 16.85
CA TRP A 88 23.94 12.41 17.55
C TRP A 88 24.40 13.72 16.93
N ASP A 89 24.49 14.76 17.76
CA ASP A 89 25.10 16.02 17.37
C ASP A 89 26.62 15.84 17.23
N LEU A 90 27.15 16.30 16.09
CA LEU A 90 28.56 16.21 15.75
C LEU A 90 29.17 17.61 15.61
N PRO A 91 30.43 17.79 16.02
CA PRO A 91 31.12 19.08 15.87
C PRO A 91 31.56 19.36 14.42
N LYS A 92 31.53 18.35 13.53
CA LYS A 92 32.00 18.42 12.14
C LYS A 92 31.19 17.49 11.25
N ALA A 93 31.11 17.81 9.95
CA ALA A 93 30.43 17.01 8.92
C ALA A 93 31.25 15.78 8.54
N LYS A 94 31.46 14.87 9.49
CA LYS A 94 32.17 13.61 9.30
C LYS A 94 31.55 12.54 10.20
N LEU A 95 31.28 11.36 9.64
CA LEU A 95 30.74 10.24 10.40
C LEU A 95 31.62 9.91 11.61
N ASP A 96 30.98 9.72 12.76
CA ASP A 96 31.58 9.13 13.94
C ASP A 96 31.16 7.66 14.02
N VAL A 97 31.94 6.80 13.37
CA VAL A 97 31.70 5.34 13.31
C VAL A 97 31.79 4.65 14.66
N LYS A 98 32.39 5.30 15.68
CA LYS A 98 32.45 4.76 17.04
C LYS A 98 31.09 4.81 17.73
N LYS A 99 30.18 5.69 17.31
CA LYS A 99 28.81 5.77 17.82
C LYS A 99 27.87 4.72 17.23
N LEU A 100 28.35 3.95 16.23
CA LEU A 100 27.56 2.96 15.51
C LEU A 100 27.75 1.57 16.12
N ASP A 101 27.50 1.40 17.42
CA ASP A 101 27.77 0.17 18.15
C ASP A 101 26.60 -0.27 19.05
N GLY A 102 26.78 -1.42 19.73
CA GLY A 102 25.80 -1.96 20.67
C GLY A 102 24.40 -2.11 20.07
N GLU A 103 23.39 -1.65 20.80
CA GLU A 103 21.98 -1.84 20.44
C GLU A 103 21.53 -1.07 19.19
N CYS A 104 22.26 -0.02 18.77
CA CYS A 104 21.87 0.73 17.56
C CYS A 104 22.32 0.04 16.28
N TRP A 105 23.33 -0.83 16.35
CA TRP A 105 23.92 -1.49 15.20
C TRP A 105 23.36 -2.91 15.04
N PRO A 106 22.65 -3.21 13.93
CA PRO A 106 22.03 -4.53 13.77
C PRO A 106 23.03 -5.67 13.76
N GLU A 107 22.66 -6.81 14.35
CA GLU A 107 23.49 -8.03 14.41
C GLU A 107 23.94 -8.52 13.04
N GLN A 108 23.08 -8.38 12.02
CA GLN A 108 23.37 -8.73 10.62
C GLN A 108 24.54 -7.93 10.03
N LEU A 109 24.89 -6.80 10.64
CA LEU A 109 25.99 -5.91 10.24
C LEU A 109 27.17 -5.97 11.22
N ALA A 110 27.20 -6.89 12.18
CA ALA A 110 28.20 -6.94 13.23
C ALA A 110 29.64 -6.99 12.69
N GLU A 111 29.86 -7.75 11.61
CA GLU A 111 31.17 -7.94 10.97
C GLU A 111 31.49 -6.89 9.89
N LEU A 112 30.63 -5.88 9.69
CA LEU A 112 30.84 -4.87 8.66
C LEU A 112 32.07 -4.01 8.98
N ASP A 113 33.04 -3.95 8.07
CA ASP A 113 34.12 -2.96 8.17
C ASP A 113 33.57 -1.56 7.88
N LYS A 114 33.22 -0.81 8.92
CA LYS A 114 32.67 0.55 8.84
C LYS A 114 33.57 1.55 8.09
N LYS A 115 34.84 1.22 7.79
CA LYS A 115 35.71 2.05 6.94
C LYS A 115 35.32 2.00 5.47
N THR A 116 34.54 1.01 5.04
CA THR A 116 34.04 0.90 3.66
C THR A 116 32.86 1.81 3.38
N LEU A 117 32.24 2.39 4.42
CA LEU A 117 31.14 3.35 4.31
C LEU A 117 31.57 4.60 3.53
N LYS A 118 30.89 4.87 2.42
CA LYS A 118 31.14 6.00 1.52
C LYS A 118 29.84 6.74 1.22
N PRO A 119 29.92 8.05 0.90
CA PRO A 119 28.76 8.78 0.39
C PRO A 119 28.18 8.08 -0.85
N ILE A 120 26.87 7.89 -0.87
CA ILE A 120 26.17 7.24 -1.99
C ILE A 120 25.20 8.19 -2.71
N PHE A 121 24.47 9.02 -1.96
CA PHE A 121 23.55 10.03 -2.51
C PHE A 121 23.27 11.14 -1.50
N THR A 122 22.63 12.22 -1.95
CA THR A 122 22.18 13.31 -1.08
C THR A 122 20.68 13.54 -1.18
N THR A 123 20.12 14.19 -0.17
CA THR A 123 18.78 14.77 -0.24
C THR A 123 18.83 16.20 0.26
N ASP A 124 18.51 17.14 -0.62
CA ASP A 124 18.63 18.58 -0.40
C ASP A 124 17.25 19.21 -0.56
N PHE A 125 16.68 19.68 0.54
CA PHE A 125 15.30 20.19 0.56
C PHE A 125 15.08 21.27 1.61
N VAL A 126 14.08 22.10 1.35
CA VAL A 126 13.52 23.05 2.31
C VAL A 126 12.40 22.33 3.06
N ARG A 127 12.46 22.35 4.38
CA ARG A 127 11.37 21.92 5.25
C ARG A 127 10.68 23.14 5.83
N GLU A 128 9.36 23.20 5.69
CA GLU A 128 8.53 24.05 6.54
C GLU A 128 7.82 23.17 7.55
N ARG A 129 8.05 23.39 8.85
CA ARG A 129 7.43 22.59 9.90
C ARG A 129 6.53 23.41 10.82
N ALA A 130 5.50 22.78 11.34
CA ALA A 130 4.61 23.36 12.34
C ALA A 130 4.12 22.30 13.32
N GLU A 131 3.91 22.71 14.58
CA GLU A 131 3.24 21.88 15.57
C GLU A 131 1.72 22.05 15.44
N ILE A 132 1.03 20.94 15.18
CA ILE A 132 -0.41 20.84 15.03
C ILE A 132 -0.98 20.18 16.28
N ALA A 133 -1.65 20.95 17.13
CA ALA A 133 -2.14 20.48 18.42
C ALA A 133 -3.65 20.69 18.60
N TRP A 134 -4.32 19.70 19.20
CA TRP A 134 -5.72 19.80 19.59
C TRP A 134 -6.06 18.88 20.77
N GLY A 135 -7.20 19.13 21.39
CA GLY A 135 -7.73 18.29 22.47
C GLY A 135 -8.65 17.18 21.95
N ARG A 136 -8.56 15.99 22.54
CA ARG A 136 -9.45 14.84 22.32
C ARG A 136 -9.99 14.36 23.66
N GLY A 137 -11.16 14.87 24.05
CA GLY A 137 -11.69 14.66 25.41
C GLY A 137 -10.74 15.26 26.46
N LYS A 138 -10.20 14.41 27.34
CA LYS A 138 -9.18 14.81 28.33
C LYS A 138 -7.74 14.66 27.83
N ALA A 139 -7.53 14.07 26.66
CA ALA A 139 -6.20 13.86 26.09
C ALA A 139 -5.81 15.02 25.16
N LYS A 140 -4.51 15.19 24.96
CA LYS A 140 -3.92 16.10 23.97
C LYS A 140 -3.30 15.28 22.85
N VAL A 141 -3.43 15.77 21.62
CA VAL A 141 -2.72 15.25 20.45
C VAL A 141 -1.79 16.33 19.93
N VAL A 142 -0.56 15.94 19.61
CA VAL A 142 0.45 16.81 19.00
C VAL A 142 1.09 16.06 17.83
N ILE A 143 1.01 16.66 16.65
CA ILE A 143 1.63 16.17 15.43
C ILE A 143 2.53 17.27 14.88
N GLU A 144 3.76 16.94 14.52
CA GLU A 144 4.57 17.81 13.67
C GLU A 144 4.15 17.59 12.22
N ALA A 145 3.66 18.64 11.56
CA ALA A 145 3.48 18.65 10.12
C ALA A 145 4.72 19.25 9.47
N ALA A 146 5.32 18.55 8.52
CA ALA A 146 6.48 19.00 7.76
C ALA A 146 6.16 18.98 6.25
N LEU A 147 6.28 20.13 5.61
CA LEU A 147 6.18 20.30 4.16
C LEU A 147 7.59 20.33 3.59
N ASP A 148 7.95 19.30 2.83
CA ASP A 148 9.28 19.15 2.26
C ASP A 148 9.26 19.41 0.76
N LEU A 149 10.10 20.34 0.29
CA LEU A 149 10.29 20.65 -1.12
C LEU A 149 11.79 20.65 -1.48
N GLY A 150 12.19 19.80 -2.41
CA GLY A 150 13.59 19.71 -2.84
C GLY A 150 13.85 18.50 -3.72
N HIS A 151 15.01 17.86 -3.55
CA HIS A 151 15.40 16.75 -4.40
C HIS A 151 16.20 15.67 -3.66
N VAL A 152 16.02 14.43 -4.11
CA VAL A 152 17.00 13.35 -3.95
C VAL A 152 17.98 13.45 -5.13
N VAL A 153 19.28 13.34 -4.89
CA VAL A 153 20.31 13.55 -5.92
C VAL A 153 21.32 12.40 -5.93
N VAL A 154 21.55 11.82 -7.11
CA VAL A 154 22.60 10.83 -7.36
C VAL A 154 23.40 11.21 -8.60
N GLY A 155 24.62 11.70 -8.42
CA GLY A 155 25.45 12.19 -9.52
C GLY A 155 24.73 13.29 -10.30
N LYS A 156 24.32 13.00 -11.55
CA LYS A 156 23.55 13.92 -12.41
C LYS A 156 22.04 13.69 -12.37
N GLN A 157 21.60 12.59 -11.77
CA GLN A 157 20.18 12.24 -11.67
C GLN A 157 19.57 12.91 -10.44
N LYS A 158 18.30 13.31 -10.56
CA LYS A 158 17.54 13.85 -9.44
C LYS A 158 16.08 13.39 -9.49
N GLU A 159 15.50 13.15 -8.33
CA GLU A 159 14.06 12.93 -8.14
C GLU A 159 13.53 14.04 -7.21
N GLU A 160 12.39 14.64 -7.56
CA GLU A 160 11.77 15.68 -6.72
C GLU A 160 11.21 15.11 -5.41
N ILE A 161 11.46 15.86 -4.33
CA ILE A 161 10.80 15.73 -3.03
C ILE A 161 9.73 16.82 -3.00
N CYS A 162 8.46 16.41 -2.92
CA CYS A 162 7.32 17.28 -2.70
C CYS A 162 6.31 16.49 -1.87
N GLU A 163 6.37 16.65 -0.55
CA GLU A 163 5.62 15.78 0.38
C GLU A 163 5.24 16.49 1.68
N LEU A 164 4.14 16.02 2.25
CA LEU A 164 3.74 16.26 3.62
C LEU A 164 4.14 15.03 4.46
N GLU A 165 4.97 15.25 5.49
CA GLU A 165 5.18 14.29 6.56
C GLU A 165 4.40 14.74 7.80
N LEU A 166 3.65 13.82 8.41
CA LEU A 166 3.00 14.02 9.70
C LEU A 166 3.66 13.07 10.70
N GLU A 167 4.29 13.61 11.74
CA GLU A 167 4.98 12.83 12.77
C GLU A 167 4.29 13.00 14.13
N LEU A 168 4.00 11.89 14.82
CA LEU A 168 3.37 11.92 16.13
C LEU A 168 4.37 12.33 17.20
N ARG A 169 4.09 13.44 17.89
CA ARG A 169 4.87 13.90 19.05
C ARG A 169 4.22 13.49 20.38
N GLU A 170 2.88 13.52 20.43
CA GLU A 170 2.08 13.18 21.62
C GLU A 170 0.70 12.66 21.19
N GLY A 171 0.22 11.59 21.83
CA GLY A 171 -1.14 11.06 21.61
C GLY A 171 -1.20 9.68 20.95
N ASP A 172 -2.37 9.34 20.42
CA ASP A 172 -2.67 8.06 19.78
C ASP A 172 -2.26 8.09 18.29
N PRO A 173 -1.49 7.10 17.78
CA PRO A 173 -1.14 6.99 16.36
C PRO A 173 -2.33 7.06 15.39
N ALA A 174 -3.53 6.63 15.81
CA ALA A 174 -4.73 6.75 14.99
C ALA A 174 -5.05 8.20 14.57
N ALA A 175 -4.58 9.18 15.34
CA ALA A 175 -4.75 10.60 15.04
C ALA A 175 -3.98 11.06 13.79
N LEU A 176 -2.89 10.38 13.42
CA LEU A 176 -2.17 10.66 12.17
C LEU A 176 -3.04 10.36 10.96
N LEU A 177 -3.66 9.18 10.94
CA LEU A 177 -4.54 8.76 9.85
C LEU A 177 -5.83 9.59 9.82
N GLU A 178 -6.37 9.96 10.98
CA GLU A 178 -7.51 10.89 11.08
C GLU A 178 -7.20 12.23 10.44
N LEU A 179 -6.09 12.88 10.85
CA LEU A 179 -5.68 14.16 10.26
C LEU A 179 -5.41 14.03 8.75
N ALA A 180 -4.69 12.99 8.33
CA ALA A 180 -4.39 12.77 6.91
C ALA A 180 -5.69 12.60 6.08
N ALA A 181 -6.65 11.80 6.55
CA ALA A 181 -7.92 11.61 5.86
C ALA A 181 -8.77 12.89 5.83
N GLU A 182 -8.79 13.68 6.91
CA GLU A 182 -9.48 14.98 6.95
C GLU A 182 -8.91 15.97 5.92
N LEU A 183 -7.58 15.98 5.75
CA LEU A 183 -6.93 16.80 4.73
C LEU A 183 -7.19 16.25 3.32
N ALA A 184 -7.11 14.94 3.14
CA ALA A 184 -7.30 14.27 1.86
C ALA A 184 -8.74 14.39 1.32
N ALA A 185 -9.71 14.75 2.16
CA ALA A 185 -11.07 15.02 1.73
C ALA A 185 -11.18 16.23 0.77
N THR A 186 -10.19 17.12 0.75
CA THR A 186 -10.21 18.33 -0.10
C THR A 186 -8.90 18.60 -0.84
N LEU A 187 -7.84 17.83 -0.57
CA LEU A 187 -6.52 17.98 -1.17
C LEU A 187 -6.01 16.61 -1.65
N ALA A 188 -5.32 16.58 -2.79
CA ALA A 188 -4.74 15.37 -3.32
C ALA A 188 -3.50 14.96 -2.53
N LEU A 189 -3.66 13.97 -1.64
CA LEU A 189 -2.63 13.46 -0.75
C LEU A 189 -2.41 11.98 -1.02
N MET A 190 -1.29 11.64 -1.66
CA MET A 190 -0.94 10.25 -1.99
C MET A 190 -0.13 9.61 -0.87
N PRO A 191 -0.63 8.58 -0.16
CA PRO A 191 0.20 7.81 0.77
C PRO A 191 1.40 7.21 0.05
N CYS A 192 2.59 7.46 0.61
CA CYS A 192 3.85 7.04 0.02
C CYS A 192 4.61 6.16 1.02
N ASP A 193 4.65 4.86 0.74
CA ASP A 193 5.28 3.85 1.60
C ASP A 193 6.80 3.73 1.39
N ILE A 194 7.41 4.65 0.63
CA ILE A 194 8.86 4.66 0.40
C ILE A 194 9.55 5.86 1.04
N SER A 195 10.72 5.62 1.62
CA SER A 195 11.49 6.68 2.27
C SER A 195 12.29 7.54 1.27
N LYS A 196 12.74 8.73 1.69
CA LYS A 196 13.75 9.51 0.94
C LYS A 196 15.02 8.69 0.65
N ALA A 197 15.43 7.85 1.59
CA ALA A 197 16.58 6.97 1.44
C ALA A 197 16.33 5.92 0.35
N GLU A 198 15.15 5.29 0.36
CA GLU A 198 14.76 4.28 -0.62
C GLU A 198 14.65 4.86 -2.05
N ARG A 199 14.15 6.09 -2.19
CA ARG A 199 14.24 6.85 -3.45
C ARG A 199 15.68 7.07 -3.90
N GLY A 200 16.58 7.40 -2.96
CA GLY A 200 18.01 7.55 -3.22
C GLY A 200 18.65 6.26 -3.74
N TYR A 201 18.34 5.13 -3.11
CA TYR A 201 18.81 3.83 -3.60
C TYR A 201 18.21 3.49 -4.97
N ARG A 202 16.90 3.69 -5.18
CA ARG A 202 16.24 3.49 -6.48
C ARG A 202 16.90 4.32 -7.59
N LEU A 203 17.24 5.58 -7.29
CA LEU A 203 17.88 6.49 -8.24
C LEU A 203 19.36 6.14 -8.47
N TYR A 204 20.03 5.57 -7.47
CA TYR A 204 21.40 5.06 -7.58
C TYR A 204 21.48 3.77 -8.39
N ASP A 205 20.52 2.86 -8.20
CA ASP A 205 20.36 1.63 -8.94
C ASP A 205 18.90 1.22 -8.98
N ALA A 206 18.33 1.19 -10.19
CA ALA A 206 16.93 0.84 -10.40
C ALA A 206 16.58 -0.57 -9.89
N SER A 207 17.55 -1.49 -9.82
CA SER A 207 17.33 -2.86 -9.32
C SER A 207 17.20 -2.94 -7.80
N SER A 208 17.54 -1.87 -7.07
CA SER A 208 17.43 -1.82 -5.60
C SER A 208 16.00 -1.63 -5.11
N TYR A 209 15.08 -1.22 -6.00
CA TYR A 209 13.69 -0.99 -5.63
C TYR A 209 12.91 -2.31 -5.56
N SER A 210 12.50 -2.71 -4.35
CA SER A 210 11.64 -3.88 -4.16
C SER A 210 10.18 -3.49 -4.28
N LEU A 211 9.48 -3.99 -5.30
CA LEU A 211 8.01 -3.87 -5.36
C LEU A 211 7.33 -4.76 -4.30
N SER A 212 7.94 -5.91 -4.00
CA SER A 212 7.33 -6.91 -3.14
C SER A 212 7.40 -6.51 -1.66
N LEU A 213 6.22 -6.45 -1.04
CA LEU A 213 6.06 -6.54 0.40
C LEU A 213 6.03 -8.02 0.81
N PRO A 214 6.50 -8.37 2.03
CA PRO A 214 6.31 -9.71 2.55
C PRO A 214 4.82 -10.10 2.50
N ALA A 215 4.53 -11.24 1.87
CA ALA A 215 3.17 -11.77 1.83
C ALA A 215 2.71 -12.13 3.26
N PRO A 216 1.43 -11.93 3.59
CA PRO A 216 0.90 -12.29 4.90
C PRO A 216 0.96 -13.81 5.09
N GLN A 217 1.42 -14.25 6.26
CA GLN A 217 1.41 -15.67 6.61
C GLN A 217 0.02 -16.05 7.14
N ILE A 218 -0.81 -16.61 6.27
CA ILE A 218 -2.10 -17.15 6.66
C ILE A 218 -1.89 -18.59 7.16
N HIS A 219 -2.54 -18.95 8.27
CA HIS A 219 -2.54 -20.30 8.81
C HIS A 219 -3.98 -20.81 9.00
N ALA A 220 -4.15 -22.13 8.98
CA ALA A 220 -5.45 -22.80 8.98
C ALA A 220 -6.38 -22.36 10.14
N GLU A 221 -5.80 -22.15 11.32
CA GLU A 221 -6.52 -21.78 12.55
C GLU A 221 -6.71 -20.27 12.72
N MET A 222 -6.20 -19.44 11.80
CA MET A 222 -6.33 -17.99 11.88
C MET A 222 -7.82 -17.61 11.78
N PRO A 223 -8.35 -16.76 12.67
CA PRO A 223 -9.71 -16.23 12.53
C PRO A 223 -9.85 -15.43 11.24
N LEU A 224 -11.04 -15.48 10.62
CA LEU A 224 -11.37 -14.69 9.43
C LEU A 224 -10.98 -13.22 9.57
N ASP A 225 -11.31 -12.60 10.70
CA ASP A 225 -11.05 -11.17 10.88
C ASP A 225 -9.55 -10.83 10.85
N ASP A 226 -8.68 -11.72 11.33
CA ASP A 226 -7.24 -11.51 11.37
C ASP A 226 -6.62 -11.80 10.00
N ALA A 227 -7.04 -12.88 9.33
CA ALA A 227 -6.60 -13.20 7.98
C ALA A 227 -7.00 -12.10 6.99
N PHE A 228 -8.25 -11.64 7.05
CA PHE A 228 -8.75 -10.55 6.24
C PHE A 228 -7.95 -9.27 6.47
N ALA A 229 -7.71 -8.88 7.73
CA ALA A 229 -6.93 -7.68 8.05
C ALA A 229 -5.49 -7.78 7.53
N ALA A 230 -4.84 -8.94 7.68
CA ALA A 230 -3.48 -9.15 7.19
C ALA A 230 -3.38 -9.03 5.67
N ILE A 231 -4.33 -9.62 4.93
CA ILE A 231 -4.36 -9.53 3.46
C ILE A 231 -4.69 -8.12 3.00
N MET A 232 -5.66 -7.45 3.61
CA MET A 232 -6.02 -6.07 3.26
C MET A 232 -4.87 -5.09 3.48
N TRP A 233 -4.14 -5.20 4.59
CA TRP A 233 -2.95 -4.37 4.83
C TRP A 233 -1.86 -4.63 3.78
N HIS A 234 -1.63 -5.89 3.42
CA HIS A 234 -0.68 -6.27 2.38
C HIS A 234 -1.07 -5.64 1.03
N LEU A 235 -2.31 -5.84 0.58
CA LEU A 235 -2.77 -5.31 -0.71
C LEU A 235 -2.79 -3.78 -0.74
N LEU A 236 -3.19 -3.13 0.35
CA LEU A 236 -3.17 -1.67 0.43
C LEU A 236 -1.72 -1.14 0.32
N GLY A 237 -0.77 -1.73 1.05
CA GLY A 237 0.64 -1.38 0.93
C GLY A 237 1.20 -1.65 -0.47
N SER A 238 0.86 -2.79 -1.07
CA SER A 238 1.27 -3.14 -2.44
C SER A 238 0.73 -2.13 -3.45
N SER A 239 -0.53 -1.70 -3.32
CA SER A 239 -1.13 -0.69 -4.21
C SER A 239 -0.39 0.65 -4.16
N GLN A 240 0.05 1.08 -2.98
CA GLN A 240 0.80 2.34 -2.82
C GLN A 240 2.19 2.26 -3.44
N ARG A 241 2.88 1.12 -3.29
CA ARG A 241 4.21 0.90 -3.90
C ARG A 241 4.13 0.80 -5.42
N LEU A 242 3.11 0.11 -5.93
CA LEU A 242 2.83 0.02 -7.37
C LEU A 242 2.53 1.39 -7.97
N ALA A 243 1.67 2.17 -7.33
CA ALA A 243 1.35 3.53 -7.75
C ALA A 243 2.60 4.43 -7.78
N GLU A 244 3.42 4.41 -6.72
CA GLU A 244 4.64 5.21 -6.66
C GLU A 244 5.70 4.78 -7.68
N GLN A 245 5.80 3.48 -7.99
CA GLN A 245 6.73 3.02 -9.01
C GLN A 245 6.23 3.30 -10.43
N TYR A 246 4.92 3.14 -10.68
CA TYR A 246 4.33 3.48 -11.97
C TYR A 246 4.48 4.97 -12.27
N ARG A 247 4.20 5.84 -11.29
CA ARG A 247 4.49 7.28 -11.38
C ARG A 247 5.96 7.56 -11.70
N PHE A 248 6.89 6.77 -11.16
CA PHE A 248 8.32 6.98 -11.32
C PHE A 248 8.85 6.62 -12.72
N ASN A 249 8.38 5.52 -13.34
CA ASN A 249 8.96 5.02 -14.59
C ASN A 249 7.95 4.70 -15.71
N GLY A 250 6.65 4.78 -15.46
CA GLY A 250 5.60 4.55 -16.44
C GLY A 250 5.52 3.15 -17.03
N HIS A 251 6.20 2.15 -16.44
CA HIS A 251 6.17 0.78 -16.98
C HIS A 251 4.75 0.21 -16.92
N TRP A 252 4.18 -0.10 -18.09
CA TRP A 252 2.79 -0.57 -18.24
C TRP A 252 2.38 -1.68 -17.27
N ARG A 253 3.27 -2.66 -17.06
CA ARG A 253 2.99 -3.80 -16.18
C ARG A 253 2.65 -3.36 -14.74
N LEU A 254 3.23 -2.27 -14.26
CA LEU A 254 2.94 -1.75 -12.93
C LEU A 254 1.52 -1.20 -12.81
N LEU A 255 1.00 -0.58 -13.88
CA LEU A 255 -0.38 -0.13 -13.91
C LEU A 255 -1.34 -1.32 -13.95
N GLN A 256 -1.04 -2.35 -14.74
CA GLN A 256 -1.80 -3.61 -14.74
C GLN A 256 -1.85 -4.21 -13.33
N ASP A 257 -0.68 -4.39 -12.70
CA ASP A 257 -0.57 -4.95 -11.35
C ASP A 257 -1.30 -4.08 -10.30
N TRP A 258 -1.29 -2.75 -10.47
CA TRP A 258 -2.02 -1.84 -9.59
C TRP A 258 -3.54 -2.02 -9.71
N VAL A 259 -4.07 -2.07 -10.93
CA VAL A 259 -5.50 -2.32 -11.19
C VAL A 259 -5.93 -3.70 -10.67
N ASP A 260 -5.11 -4.73 -10.90
CA ASP A 260 -5.35 -6.07 -10.35
C ASP A 260 -5.41 -6.04 -8.81
N THR A 261 -4.50 -5.30 -8.17
CA THR A 261 -4.49 -5.12 -6.71
C THR A 261 -5.75 -4.40 -6.21
N LEU A 262 -6.24 -3.38 -6.91
CA LEU A 262 -7.51 -2.71 -6.59
C LEU A 262 -8.70 -3.68 -6.74
N GLY A 263 -8.68 -4.54 -7.76
CA GLY A 263 -9.66 -5.60 -7.95
C GLY A 263 -9.67 -6.59 -6.78
N GLU A 264 -8.51 -7.05 -6.32
CA GLU A 264 -8.39 -7.94 -5.16
C GLU A 264 -8.89 -7.29 -3.87
N LEU A 265 -8.55 -6.02 -3.61
CA LEU A 265 -9.09 -5.26 -2.47
C LEU A 265 -10.62 -5.24 -2.51
N ARG A 266 -11.19 -4.95 -3.69
CA ARG A 266 -12.64 -4.87 -3.88
C ARG A 266 -13.33 -6.21 -3.70
N ALA A 267 -12.71 -7.28 -4.18
CA ALA A 267 -13.19 -8.64 -4.01
C ALA A 267 -13.19 -9.08 -2.54
N LEU A 268 -12.08 -8.86 -1.82
CA LEU A 268 -11.98 -9.19 -0.40
C LEU A 268 -13.01 -8.45 0.44
N ILE A 269 -13.19 -7.14 0.24
CA ILE A 269 -14.22 -6.38 0.95
C ILE A 269 -15.61 -6.98 0.66
N GLY A 270 -15.87 -7.38 -0.58
CA GLY A 270 -17.11 -8.07 -0.98
C GLY A 270 -17.34 -9.43 -0.30
N SER A 271 -16.27 -10.10 0.15
CA SER A 271 -16.37 -11.41 0.82
C SER A 271 -16.87 -11.33 2.27
N LEU A 272 -16.85 -10.15 2.88
CA LEU A 272 -17.32 -9.94 4.26
C LEU A 272 -18.85 -9.88 4.39
N GLY A 273 -19.63 -10.11 3.33
CA GLY A 273 -21.08 -9.89 3.34
C GLY A 273 -21.87 -10.62 4.45
N GLN A 274 -21.35 -11.73 4.99
CA GLN A 274 -21.94 -12.47 6.12
C GLN A 274 -21.29 -12.16 7.48
N ALA A 275 -20.13 -11.51 7.47
CA ALA A 275 -19.34 -11.20 8.67
C ALA A 275 -19.49 -9.74 9.10
N ALA A 276 -19.56 -8.80 8.16
CA ALA A 276 -19.57 -7.36 8.40
C ALA A 276 -20.96 -6.74 8.08
N PRO A 277 -21.39 -5.70 8.82
CA PRO A 277 -22.52 -4.88 8.43
C PRO A 277 -22.30 -4.26 7.04
N ARG A 278 -23.33 -4.22 6.19
CA ARG A 278 -23.19 -3.66 4.82
C ARG A 278 -22.73 -2.20 4.81
N GLN A 279 -23.18 -1.41 5.80
CA GLN A 279 -22.84 0.00 5.90
C GLN A 279 -21.33 0.20 6.13
N SER A 280 -20.69 -0.66 6.93
CA SER A 280 -19.26 -0.51 7.26
C SER A 280 -18.33 -0.73 6.07
N THR A 281 -18.80 -1.35 4.98
CA THR A 281 -18.00 -1.56 3.76
C THR A 281 -18.43 -0.70 2.59
N SER A 282 -19.53 0.07 2.73
CA SER A 282 -20.20 0.73 1.58
C SER A 282 -19.31 1.74 0.88
N GLU A 283 -18.75 2.70 1.62
CA GLU A 283 -17.90 3.76 1.09
C GLU A 283 -16.64 3.21 0.41
N LEU A 284 -15.98 2.22 1.03
CA LEU A 284 -14.79 1.59 0.45
C LEU A 284 -15.11 0.85 -0.85
N ARG A 285 -16.24 0.14 -0.91
CA ARG A 285 -16.69 -0.53 -2.15
C ARG A 285 -16.95 0.49 -3.25
N SER A 286 -17.68 1.55 -2.95
CA SER A 286 -18.00 2.60 -3.92
C SER A 286 -16.74 3.32 -4.44
N ALA A 287 -15.76 3.61 -3.57
CA ALA A 287 -14.52 4.24 -3.98
C ALA A 287 -13.69 3.34 -4.91
N LEU A 288 -13.59 2.04 -4.59
CA LEU A 288 -12.92 1.07 -5.45
C LEU A 288 -13.67 0.82 -6.76
N ASP A 289 -15.01 0.76 -6.71
CA ASP A 289 -15.82 0.61 -7.92
C ASP A 289 -15.57 1.79 -8.88
N ALA A 290 -15.52 3.02 -8.38
CA ALA A 290 -15.22 4.21 -9.19
C ALA A 290 -13.80 4.18 -9.81
N LEU A 291 -12.79 3.77 -9.03
CA LEU A 291 -11.43 3.61 -9.57
C LEU A 291 -11.37 2.51 -10.64
N LEU A 292 -12.01 1.36 -10.38
CA LEU A 292 -12.00 0.24 -11.31
C LEU A 292 -12.81 0.53 -12.58
N GLU A 293 -13.88 1.31 -12.49
CA GLU A 293 -14.70 1.72 -13.65
C GLU A 293 -13.88 2.51 -14.67
N ASP A 294 -12.97 3.37 -14.22
CA ASP A 294 -12.10 4.16 -15.11
C ASP A 294 -10.85 3.37 -15.56
N TRP A 295 -10.16 2.73 -14.60
CA TRP A 295 -8.82 2.20 -14.83
C TRP A 295 -8.81 0.81 -15.47
N ARG A 296 -9.83 -0.03 -15.22
CA ARG A 296 -9.89 -1.38 -15.79
C ARG A 296 -10.10 -1.35 -17.31
N PRO A 297 -11.05 -0.58 -17.88
CA PRO A 297 -11.21 -0.49 -19.32
C PRO A 297 -9.96 0.08 -20.01
N LEU A 298 -9.30 1.07 -19.38
CA LEU A 298 -8.05 1.64 -19.89
C LEU A 298 -6.95 0.59 -19.99
N VAL A 299 -6.76 -0.22 -18.94
CA VAL A 299 -5.77 -1.30 -18.94
C VAL A 299 -6.11 -2.37 -19.99
N GLN A 300 -7.38 -2.76 -20.09
CA GLN A 300 -7.81 -3.75 -21.10
C GLN A 300 -7.58 -3.25 -22.52
N ALA A 301 -7.89 -1.99 -22.81
CA ALA A 301 -7.68 -1.41 -24.12
C ALA A 301 -6.17 -1.27 -24.44
N GLY A 302 -5.35 -0.93 -23.45
CA GLY A 302 -3.91 -0.81 -23.60
C GLY A 302 -3.16 -2.13 -23.82
N ASP A 303 -3.79 -3.29 -23.57
CA ASP A 303 -3.17 -4.59 -23.90
C ASP A 303 -2.94 -4.75 -25.41
N ASP A 304 -3.86 -4.23 -26.22
CA ASP A 304 -3.80 -4.29 -27.69
C ASP A 304 -3.42 -2.95 -28.35
N ASP A 305 -3.43 -1.84 -27.60
CA ASP A 305 -3.17 -0.49 -28.13
C ASP A 305 -1.93 0.15 -27.49
N GLU A 306 -0.90 0.46 -28.30
CA GLU A 306 0.33 1.11 -27.83
C GLU A 306 0.15 2.60 -27.54
N ASP A 307 -0.76 3.30 -28.22
CA ASP A 307 -0.99 4.73 -28.03
C ASP A 307 -1.70 4.98 -26.69
N ILE A 308 -2.63 4.09 -26.29
CA ILE A 308 -3.21 4.10 -24.94
C ILE A 308 -2.12 3.94 -23.88
N ARG A 309 -1.20 2.98 -24.08
CA ARG A 309 -0.08 2.76 -23.14
C ARG A 309 0.83 3.97 -23.00
N LYS A 310 1.06 4.71 -24.09
CA LYS A 310 1.87 5.94 -24.09
C LYS A 310 1.18 7.11 -23.40
N ALA A 311 -0.16 7.19 -23.47
CA ALA A 311 -0.94 8.25 -22.85
C ALA A 311 -1.24 8.00 -21.36
N ALA A 312 -1.23 6.73 -20.91
CA ALA A 312 -1.60 6.35 -19.55
C ALA A 312 -0.78 7.02 -18.42
N PRO A 313 0.54 7.27 -18.56
CA PRO A 313 1.30 7.97 -17.50
C PRO A 313 0.79 9.39 -17.21
N GLU A 314 0.29 10.11 -18.24
CA GLU A 314 -0.27 11.45 -18.06
C GLU A 314 -1.61 11.39 -17.33
N GLN A 315 -2.51 10.49 -17.75
CA GLN A 315 -3.78 10.24 -17.07
C GLN A 315 -3.58 9.79 -15.62
N PHE A 316 -2.53 9.02 -15.35
CA PHE A 316 -2.21 8.60 -13.99
C PHE A 316 -1.65 9.75 -13.15
N ALA A 317 -0.89 10.65 -13.76
CA ALA A 317 -0.46 11.88 -13.08
C ALA A 317 -1.68 12.75 -12.70
N GLU A 318 -2.67 12.87 -13.58
CA GLU A 318 -3.94 13.57 -13.29
C GLU A 318 -4.72 12.90 -12.15
N GLU A 319 -4.78 11.57 -12.09
CA GLU A 319 -5.39 10.84 -10.96
C GLU A 319 -4.70 11.14 -9.63
N LEU A 320 -3.38 11.30 -9.63
CA LEU A 320 -2.64 11.66 -8.42
C LEU A 320 -2.87 13.12 -7.99
N GLU A 321 -3.47 13.94 -8.84
CA GLU A 321 -3.95 15.29 -8.52
C GLU A 321 -5.43 15.30 -8.09
N ASP A 322 -6.14 14.18 -8.18
CA ASP A 322 -7.47 13.98 -7.60
C ASP A 322 -7.38 13.53 -6.13
N VAL A 323 -8.42 13.81 -5.36
CA VAL A 323 -8.54 13.40 -3.96
C VAL A 323 -8.86 11.92 -3.80
N ARG A 324 -9.52 11.29 -4.77
CA ARG A 324 -10.24 10.03 -4.59
C ARG A 324 -9.35 8.87 -4.20
N TRP A 325 -8.21 8.67 -4.87
CA TRP A 325 -7.31 7.55 -4.56
C TRP A 325 -6.60 7.72 -3.21
N GLY A 326 -6.13 8.94 -2.92
CA GLY A 326 -5.52 9.29 -1.64
C GLY A 326 -6.49 9.13 -0.47
N LEU A 327 -7.71 9.66 -0.63
CA LEU A 327 -8.79 9.55 0.35
C LEU A 327 -9.20 8.09 0.56
N PHE A 328 -9.37 7.30 -0.50
CA PHE A 328 -9.64 5.86 -0.41
C PHE A 328 -8.56 5.15 0.41
N SER A 329 -7.29 5.39 0.09
CA SER A 329 -6.16 4.73 0.75
C SER A 329 -6.11 5.05 2.24
N LEU A 330 -6.25 6.32 2.61
CA LEU A 330 -6.24 6.77 4.00
C LEU A 330 -7.47 6.31 4.79
N SER A 331 -8.64 6.35 4.15
CA SER A 331 -9.89 5.88 4.75
C SER A 331 -9.84 4.37 5.00
N THR A 332 -9.25 3.61 4.06
CA THR A 332 -9.02 2.17 4.22
C THR A 332 -8.03 1.90 5.37
N SER A 333 -6.92 2.65 5.46
CA SER A 333 -5.99 2.52 6.59
C SER A 333 -6.68 2.78 7.94
N ARG A 334 -7.52 3.82 8.04
CA ARG A 334 -8.31 4.11 9.26
C ARG A 334 -9.28 2.98 9.57
N TRP A 335 -9.99 2.52 8.56
CA TRP A 335 -10.99 1.46 8.64
C TRP A 335 -10.36 0.14 9.10
N LEU A 336 -9.16 -0.17 8.60
CA LEU A 336 -8.33 -1.31 8.99
C LEU A 336 -7.83 -1.19 10.43
N LEU A 337 -7.23 -0.05 10.79
CA LEU A 337 -6.69 0.18 12.12
C LEU A 337 -7.77 0.07 13.20
N ALA A 338 -8.93 0.68 12.98
CA ALA A 338 -10.05 0.64 13.92
C ALA A 338 -10.90 -0.64 13.83
N ARG A 339 -10.55 -1.56 12.93
CA ARG A 339 -11.29 -2.79 12.62
C ARG A 339 -12.80 -2.56 12.48
N THR A 340 -13.21 -1.49 11.81
CA THR A 340 -14.61 -1.00 11.92
C THR A 340 -15.65 -1.98 11.34
N TRP A 341 -15.24 -2.94 10.50
CA TRP A 341 -16.14 -4.02 10.07
C TRP A 341 -16.59 -4.93 11.22
N THR A 342 -15.90 -4.89 12.37
CA THR A 342 -16.25 -5.59 13.62
C THR A 342 -17.26 -4.84 14.49
N ALA A 343 -17.39 -3.52 14.30
CA ALA A 343 -18.31 -2.69 15.06
C ALA A 343 -19.77 -3.05 14.72
N ASP A 344 -20.64 -3.01 15.73
CA ASP A 344 -22.09 -3.24 15.62
C ASP A 344 -22.49 -4.55 14.93
N ARG A 345 -21.61 -5.56 14.95
CA ARG A 345 -21.93 -6.90 14.44
C ARG A 345 -22.97 -7.59 15.29
N ASN A 346 -23.90 -8.26 14.61
CA ASN A 346 -24.79 -9.22 15.24
C ASN A 346 -24.05 -10.52 15.62
N VAL A 347 -24.73 -11.40 16.36
CA VAL A 347 -24.18 -12.69 16.82
C VAL A 347 -23.66 -13.55 15.65
N ARG A 348 -24.35 -13.56 14.52
CA ARG A 348 -23.91 -14.29 13.32
C ARG A 348 -22.59 -13.73 12.78
N GLY A 349 -22.49 -12.41 12.65
CA GLY A 349 -21.28 -11.73 12.18
C GLY A 349 -20.09 -11.98 13.09
N ASN A 350 -20.28 -11.94 14.41
CA ASN A 350 -19.23 -12.28 15.37
C ASN A 350 -18.76 -13.73 15.23
N ARG A 351 -19.69 -14.67 15.04
CA ARG A 351 -19.34 -16.08 14.79
C ARG A 351 -18.59 -16.27 13.48
N GLN A 352 -18.96 -15.54 12.42
CA GLN A 352 -18.27 -15.60 11.13
C GLN A 352 -16.84 -15.03 11.24
N GLY A 353 -16.68 -13.86 11.86
CA GLY A 353 -15.36 -13.23 12.06
C GLY A 353 -14.39 -14.08 12.89
N ALA A 354 -14.92 -14.80 13.89
CA ALA A 354 -14.14 -15.71 14.74
C ALA A 354 -13.92 -17.10 14.11
N ALA A 355 -14.54 -17.41 12.96
CA ALA A 355 -14.38 -18.71 12.34
C ALA A 355 -12.97 -18.85 11.77
N GLN A 356 -12.35 -20.00 12.03
CA GLN A 356 -11.02 -20.33 11.49
C GLN A 356 -11.07 -20.47 9.97
N ILE A 357 -10.02 -20.03 9.27
CA ILE A 357 -9.93 -20.10 7.80
C ILE A 357 -10.18 -21.52 7.27
N THR A 358 -9.65 -22.56 7.92
CA THR A 358 -9.85 -23.96 7.50
C THR A 358 -11.32 -24.39 7.46
N ASN A 359 -12.17 -23.77 8.29
CA ASN A 359 -13.59 -24.08 8.38
C ASN A 359 -14.47 -23.10 7.59
N TRP A 360 -14.06 -21.83 7.56
CA TRP A 360 -14.83 -20.76 6.94
C TRP A 360 -14.65 -20.73 5.42
N LEU A 361 -13.41 -20.82 4.95
CA LEU A 361 -13.09 -20.60 3.55
C LEU A 361 -13.70 -21.67 2.63
N PRO A 362 -13.66 -22.99 2.93
CA PRO A 362 -14.34 -23.99 2.09
C PRO A 362 -15.83 -23.71 1.91
N ARG A 363 -16.52 -23.21 2.94
CA ARG A 363 -17.94 -22.88 2.87
C ARG A 363 -18.20 -21.65 2.01
N LEU A 364 -17.38 -20.60 2.14
CA LEU A 364 -17.46 -19.45 1.23
C LEU A 364 -17.26 -19.89 -0.23
N LEU A 365 -16.22 -20.69 -0.49
CA LEU A 365 -15.90 -21.19 -1.83
C LEU A 365 -17.02 -22.07 -2.38
N ALA A 366 -17.66 -22.91 -1.55
CA ALA A 366 -18.80 -23.73 -1.93
C ALA A 366 -20.04 -22.89 -2.26
N ASP A 367 -20.40 -21.94 -1.39
CA ASP A 367 -21.52 -21.02 -1.61
C ASP A 367 -21.34 -20.23 -2.92
N ASP A 368 -20.13 -19.72 -3.16
CA ASP A 368 -19.81 -19.02 -4.40
C ASP A 368 -19.73 -19.97 -5.60
N ALA A 369 -19.27 -21.21 -5.46
CA ALA A 369 -19.28 -22.18 -6.56
C ALA A 369 -20.70 -22.54 -7.01
N VAL A 370 -21.62 -22.76 -6.05
CA VAL A 370 -23.03 -23.04 -6.33
C VAL A 370 -23.70 -21.84 -6.99
N ALA A 371 -23.50 -20.65 -6.45
CA ALA A 371 -24.12 -19.44 -6.95
C ALA A 371 -23.49 -18.92 -8.25
N LEU A 372 -22.28 -19.37 -8.61
CA LEU A 372 -21.67 -19.09 -9.91
C LEU A 372 -22.40 -19.78 -11.06
N GLN A 373 -23.07 -20.92 -10.82
CA GLN A 373 -23.86 -21.61 -11.85
C GLN A 373 -23.15 -21.79 -13.20
N LEU A 374 -21.88 -22.24 -13.20
CA LEU A 374 -21.08 -22.42 -14.42
C LEU A 374 -21.78 -23.12 -15.59
N PRO A 375 -22.66 -24.13 -15.40
CA PRO A 375 -23.41 -24.72 -16.52
C PRO A 375 -24.21 -23.72 -17.36
N ARG A 376 -24.69 -22.61 -16.78
CA ARG A 376 -25.37 -21.55 -17.53
C ARG A 376 -24.42 -20.89 -18.53
N TYR A 377 -23.20 -20.56 -18.13
CA TYR A 377 -22.21 -19.88 -18.98
C TYR A 377 -21.50 -20.80 -19.97
N GLN A 378 -21.73 -22.11 -19.89
CA GLN A 378 -21.41 -23.03 -20.98
C GLN A 378 -22.40 -22.89 -22.15
N GLN A 379 -23.61 -22.40 -21.88
CA GLN A 379 -24.67 -22.18 -22.88
C GLN A 379 -24.81 -20.70 -23.26
N GLN A 380 -24.47 -19.80 -22.34
CA GLN A 380 -24.54 -18.34 -22.48
C GLN A 380 -23.19 -17.69 -22.10
N PRO A 381 -22.09 -17.97 -22.81
CA PRO A 381 -20.77 -17.42 -22.50
C PRO A 381 -20.70 -15.87 -22.61
N GLU A 382 -21.61 -15.24 -23.34
CA GLU A 382 -21.74 -13.79 -23.46
C GLU A 382 -22.02 -13.10 -22.12
N ASP A 383 -22.80 -13.75 -21.25
CA ASP A 383 -23.22 -13.23 -19.94
C ASP A 383 -22.15 -13.41 -18.85
N LEU A 384 -21.06 -14.14 -19.12
CA LEU A 384 -20.08 -14.55 -18.09
C LEU A 384 -19.51 -13.36 -17.28
N ALA A 385 -19.37 -12.19 -17.91
CA ALA A 385 -18.88 -10.98 -17.28
C ALA A 385 -19.73 -10.55 -16.06
N GLU A 386 -21.03 -10.88 -16.03
CA GLU A 386 -21.91 -10.58 -14.88
C GLU A 386 -21.47 -11.29 -13.59
N GLN A 387 -20.68 -12.35 -13.71
CA GLN A 387 -20.16 -13.13 -12.58
C GLN A 387 -18.73 -12.76 -12.16
N LEU A 388 -18.09 -11.80 -12.82
CA LEU A 388 -16.75 -11.32 -12.43
C LEU A 388 -16.64 -11.03 -10.92
N PRO A 389 -17.58 -10.30 -10.27
CA PRO A 389 -17.48 -10.05 -8.83
C PRO A 389 -17.45 -11.31 -7.96
N ARG A 390 -17.99 -12.44 -8.45
CA ARG A 390 -17.97 -13.72 -7.75
C ARG A 390 -16.69 -14.50 -8.04
N ILE A 391 -16.28 -14.56 -9.30
CA ILE A 391 -15.03 -15.20 -9.70
C ILE A 391 -13.86 -14.54 -8.96
N GLU A 392 -13.81 -13.20 -8.93
CA GLU A 392 -12.76 -12.43 -8.26
C GLU A 392 -12.73 -12.66 -6.73
N ARG A 393 -13.89 -12.84 -6.08
CA ARG A 393 -13.93 -13.21 -4.65
C ARG A 393 -13.28 -14.56 -4.37
N ILE A 394 -13.58 -15.56 -5.20
CA ILE A 394 -12.98 -16.88 -5.10
C ILE A 394 -11.47 -16.75 -5.33
N GLN A 395 -11.06 -16.05 -6.39
CA GLN A 395 -9.66 -15.84 -6.73
C GLN A 395 -8.88 -15.15 -5.61
N ALA A 396 -9.40 -14.07 -5.02
CA ALA A 396 -8.70 -13.33 -3.97
C ALA A 396 -8.39 -14.22 -2.75
N TRP A 397 -9.35 -15.04 -2.30
CA TRP A 397 -9.07 -15.97 -1.19
C TRP A 397 -8.16 -17.12 -1.59
N LEU A 398 -8.30 -17.66 -2.80
CA LEU A 398 -7.36 -18.68 -3.27
C LEU A 398 -5.94 -18.12 -3.43
N HIS A 399 -5.78 -16.86 -3.84
CA HIS A 399 -4.48 -16.22 -3.98
C HIS A 399 -3.71 -16.23 -2.65
N HIS A 400 -4.38 -15.91 -1.54
CA HIS A 400 -3.72 -15.72 -0.24
C HIS A 400 -3.82 -16.91 0.73
N ALA A 401 -4.79 -17.80 0.56
CA ALA A 401 -5.11 -18.82 1.57
C ALA A 401 -5.37 -20.24 1.04
N ARG A 402 -5.16 -20.52 -0.26
CA ARG A 402 -5.40 -21.88 -0.80
C ARG A 402 -4.54 -22.98 -0.18
N ASN A 403 -3.35 -22.63 0.32
CA ASN A 403 -2.39 -23.57 0.92
C ASN A 403 -2.79 -24.03 2.34
N VAL A 404 -3.79 -23.40 2.96
CA VAL A 404 -4.24 -23.72 4.33
C VAL A 404 -5.62 -24.38 4.37
N VAL A 405 -6.14 -24.76 3.20
CA VAL A 405 -7.44 -25.40 3.03
C VAL A 405 -7.27 -26.82 2.53
N ASP A 406 -7.94 -27.77 3.18
CA ASP A 406 -7.94 -29.17 2.79
C ASP A 406 -8.96 -29.45 1.67
N VAL A 407 -8.71 -28.88 0.49
CA VAL A 407 -9.43 -29.19 -0.75
C VAL A 407 -8.39 -29.56 -1.81
N PRO A 408 -8.51 -30.73 -2.47
CA PRO A 408 -7.50 -31.17 -3.43
C PRO A 408 -7.48 -30.31 -4.68
N GLU A 409 -6.29 -30.10 -5.26
CA GLU A 409 -6.08 -29.41 -6.55
C GLU A 409 -6.50 -27.92 -6.58
N LEU A 410 -6.49 -27.21 -5.43
CA LEU A 410 -6.82 -25.78 -5.39
C LEU A 410 -5.87 -24.89 -6.22
N ASP A 411 -4.57 -25.20 -6.31
CA ASP A 411 -3.64 -24.46 -7.18
C ASP A 411 -4.08 -24.52 -8.66
N ARG A 412 -4.51 -25.70 -9.10
CA ARG A 412 -5.02 -25.90 -10.47
C ARG A 412 -6.32 -25.14 -10.66
N LEU A 413 -7.24 -25.21 -9.70
CA LEU A 413 -8.49 -24.45 -9.76
C LEU A 413 -8.22 -22.94 -9.85
N TYR A 414 -7.30 -22.42 -9.03
CA TYR A 414 -6.91 -21.01 -9.06
C TYR A 414 -6.42 -20.60 -10.46
N GLY A 415 -5.56 -21.41 -11.09
CA GLY A 415 -5.11 -21.18 -12.46
C GLY A 415 -6.24 -21.17 -13.50
N GLU A 416 -7.21 -22.10 -13.39
CA GLU A 416 -8.36 -22.12 -14.32
C GLU A 416 -9.34 -20.97 -14.09
N LEU A 417 -9.50 -20.49 -12.86
CA LEU A 417 -10.31 -19.30 -12.55
C LEU A 417 -9.64 -18.01 -13.05
N ASN A 418 -8.31 -17.92 -13.00
CA ASN A 418 -7.55 -16.80 -13.56
C ASN A 418 -7.80 -16.67 -15.07
N LYS A 419 -7.74 -17.78 -15.81
CA LYS A 419 -8.09 -17.78 -17.24
C LYS A 419 -9.56 -17.41 -17.47
N LEU A 420 -10.48 -17.94 -16.65
CA LEU A 420 -11.91 -17.64 -16.79
C LEU A 420 -12.19 -16.13 -16.60
N ALA A 421 -11.59 -15.53 -15.57
CA ALA A 421 -11.71 -14.10 -15.31
C ALA A 421 -11.08 -13.26 -16.43
N GLN A 422 -9.91 -13.66 -16.95
CA GLN A 422 -9.27 -12.98 -18.07
C GLN A 422 -10.19 -12.98 -19.31
N LEU A 423 -10.76 -14.13 -19.67
CA LEU A 423 -11.69 -14.24 -20.80
C LEU A 423 -13.00 -13.45 -20.58
N ALA A 424 -13.50 -13.42 -19.34
CA ALA A 424 -14.70 -12.66 -18.99
C ALA A 424 -14.50 -11.14 -19.12
N ASN A 425 -13.26 -10.66 -18.99
CA ASN A 425 -12.88 -9.26 -19.16
C ASN A 425 -12.63 -8.85 -20.62
N GLN A 426 -12.50 -9.80 -21.55
CA GLN A 426 -12.28 -9.51 -22.97
C GLN A 426 -13.57 -9.07 -23.67
N PRO A 427 -13.49 -8.27 -24.75
CA PRO A 427 -14.62 -7.99 -25.63
C PRO A 427 -15.29 -9.26 -26.18
N ILE A 428 -16.59 -9.17 -26.46
CA ILE A 428 -17.36 -10.29 -27.02
C ILE A 428 -17.06 -10.42 -28.52
N THR A 429 -16.49 -11.55 -28.91
CA THR A 429 -16.23 -11.99 -30.29
C THR A 429 -16.56 -13.48 -30.40
N ASP A 430 -16.74 -14.02 -31.61
CA ASP A 430 -17.01 -15.46 -31.77
C ASP A 430 -15.90 -16.34 -31.16
N GLU A 431 -14.65 -15.92 -31.30
CA GLU A 431 -13.49 -16.59 -30.70
C GLU A 431 -13.49 -16.50 -29.17
N SER A 432 -13.80 -15.32 -28.60
CA SER A 432 -13.83 -15.16 -27.14
C SER A 432 -15.01 -15.89 -26.50
N LEU A 433 -16.16 -15.99 -27.19
CA LEU A 433 -17.30 -16.78 -26.71
C LEU A 433 -16.99 -18.28 -26.65
N ASP A 434 -16.35 -18.82 -27.69
CA ASP A 434 -15.92 -20.22 -27.71
C ASP A 434 -14.88 -20.49 -26.61
N ALA A 435 -13.90 -19.60 -26.44
CA ALA A 435 -12.91 -19.70 -25.38
C ALA A 435 -13.54 -19.64 -23.97
N ARG A 436 -14.49 -18.73 -23.74
CA ARG A 436 -15.24 -18.60 -22.47
C ARG A 436 -16.01 -19.88 -22.15
N MET A 437 -16.72 -20.45 -23.14
CA MET A 437 -17.44 -21.72 -22.99
C MET A 437 -16.48 -22.85 -22.59
N HIS A 438 -15.40 -23.04 -23.34
CA HIS A 438 -14.41 -24.08 -23.06
C HIS A 438 -13.77 -23.92 -21.68
N GLN A 439 -13.46 -22.69 -21.29
CA GLN A 439 -12.90 -22.40 -19.98
C GLN A 439 -13.91 -22.64 -18.84
N ALA A 440 -15.19 -22.29 -19.03
CA ALA A 440 -16.24 -22.62 -18.07
C ALA A 440 -16.42 -24.14 -17.89
N ILE A 441 -16.28 -24.92 -18.97
CA ILE A 441 -16.25 -26.39 -18.91
C ILE A 441 -15.03 -26.87 -18.12
N ALA A 442 -13.84 -26.31 -18.38
CA ALA A 442 -12.61 -26.69 -17.71
C ALA A 442 -12.68 -26.47 -16.19
N VAL A 443 -13.19 -25.32 -15.76
CA VAL A 443 -13.42 -25.03 -14.33
C VAL A 443 -14.46 -25.99 -13.75
N TYR A 444 -15.59 -26.22 -14.44
CA TYR A 444 -16.63 -27.12 -13.96
C TYR A 444 -16.17 -28.59 -13.83
N GLN A 445 -15.27 -29.02 -14.72
CA GLN A 445 -14.72 -30.38 -14.70
C GLN A 445 -13.62 -30.58 -13.64
N ASN A 446 -13.02 -29.50 -13.15
CA ASN A 446 -11.96 -29.49 -12.14
C ASN A 446 -12.38 -30.25 -10.86
N ARG A 447 -11.45 -31.04 -10.32
CA ARG A 447 -11.72 -31.89 -9.13
C ARG A 447 -11.97 -31.06 -7.87
N ALA A 448 -11.25 -29.96 -7.67
CA ALA A 448 -11.46 -29.06 -6.56
C ALA A 448 -12.86 -28.44 -6.65
N TRP A 449 -13.25 -27.96 -7.84
CA TRP A 449 -14.58 -27.39 -8.08
C TRP A 449 -15.70 -28.39 -7.77
N LYS A 450 -15.58 -29.63 -8.26
CA LYS A 450 -16.54 -30.70 -7.94
C LYS A 450 -16.59 -31.06 -6.47
N THR A 451 -15.48 -30.93 -5.76
CA THR A 451 -15.44 -31.11 -4.29
C THR A 451 -16.21 -29.99 -3.61
N LEU A 452 -15.96 -28.73 -3.98
CA LEU A 452 -16.64 -27.55 -3.43
C LEU A 452 -18.17 -27.61 -3.64
N LEU A 453 -18.63 -28.06 -4.82
CA LEU A 453 -20.07 -28.23 -5.09
C LEU A 453 -20.78 -29.31 -4.25
N ARG A 454 -20.02 -30.13 -3.51
CA ARG A 454 -20.55 -31.22 -2.66
C ARG A 454 -20.45 -30.92 -1.16
N LEU A 455 -19.76 -29.86 -0.77
CA LEU A 455 -19.72 -29.35 0.60
C LEU A 455 -21.05 -28.69 0.96
#